data_AF-A0A9Q8VCD8-F1
#
_entry.id   AF-A0A9Q8VCD8-F1
#
_cell.length_a   1.000
_cell.length_b   1.000
_cell.length_c   1.000
_cell.angle_alpha   90.00
_cell.angle_beta   90.00
_cell.angle_gamma   90.00
#
_symmetry.space_group_name_H-M   'P 1'
#
loop_
_entity.id
_entity.type
_entity.pdbx_description
1 polymer ?
#
loop_
_entity_poly.entity_id
_entity_poly.type
_entity_poly.pdbx_seq_one_letter_code
_entity_poly.pdbx_strand_id
1 'polypeptide(L)'
;MQTVPRLISQLYDESIFTSIGHREFQIPRGLLLASPNSPNYFSLGFAAFFSHPDKVFPGLDREGLIRPPAILPPSVPNRSPDIFAELLLLLQGYPLEIRGDTHRQQLLRDARYFHFKGLEQQLIPHHIGYNPLRRRDEIVLRLENVQKSGIGVVRESRSSSSSNSSSITDPSDGSGGSVTTTTTSSSSDSGGQTPAIWVNYMRPLVDSTPRELVLEIGGDDTRLHVPAPGSSGVGEPSPRAQFFRDTRARVAKLFEVVATKLNLPPTTQPLGLLMGAGGASSQPATPGNTPLSEDLVRVALEPEAAITLDGEVYDAYHLASSSSGGGGGQASNGSGGAEAHPRKRRRRTDDDDDGGEDGNNDEAETWTVRTGQWRLRVQPAATQGGGNNGAGGRLECVLVAVKLDAVSSERARNATRGFLGS
;
A
#
# COMPACT_ATOMS: atom_id res chain seq x y z
N MET A 1 -8.81 40.05 -44.68
CA MET A 1 -9.73 39.24 -43.85
C MET A 1 -9.11 37.87 -43.65
N GLN A 2 -8.47 37.62 -42.51
CA GLN A 2 -7.97 36.28 -42.20
C GLN A 2 -9.15 35.35 -41.94
N THR A 3 -9.12 34.16 -42.55
CA THR A 3 -10.20 33.18 -42.46
C THR A 3 -10.33 32.71 -41.00
N VAL A 4 -11.57 32.74 -40.48
CA VAL A 4 -11.95 32.40 -39.10
C VAL A 4 -11.24 31.14 -38.54
N PRO A 5 -10.98 30.05 -39.31
CA PRO A 5 -10.23 28.89 -38.81
C PRO A 5 -8.77 29.17 -38.42
N ARG A 6 -8.07 30.07 -39.14
CA ARG A 6 -6.67 30.42 -38.82
C ARG A 6 -6.57 31.31 -37.58
N LEU A 7 -7.53 32.21 -37.39
CA LEU A 7 -7.62 33.04 -36.19
C LEU A 7 -7.98 32.19 -34.96
N ILE A 8 -8.89 31.24 -35.11
CA ILE A 8 -9.22 30.26 -34.07
C ILE A 8 -7.98 29.44 -33.71
N SER A 9 -7.24 28.93 -34.69
CA SER A 9 -5.97 28.21 -34.46
C SER A 9 -4.92 29.06 -33.72
N GLN A 10 -4.78 30.34 -34.06
CA GLN A 10 -3.86 31.25 -33.36
C GLN A 10 -4.32 31.57 -31.93
N LEU A 11 -5.63 31.75 -31.71
CA LEU A 11 -6.23 31.89 -30.37
C LEU A 11 -6.08 30.64 -29.51
N TYR A 12 -5.96 29.46 -30.12
CA TYR A 12 -5.67 28.20 -29.43
C TYR A 12 -4.22 28.09 -28.96
N ASP A 13 -3.28 28.81 -29.58
CA ASP A 13 -1.85 28.81 -29.20
C ASP A 13 -1.52 29.86 -28.13
N GLU A 14 -2.41 30.83 -27.89
CA GLU A 14 -2.16 31.93 -26.95
C GLU A 14 -2.21 31.51 -25.48
N SER A 15 -1.44 32.23 -24.65
CA SER A 15 -1.40 32.03 -23.20
C SER A 15 -2.76 32.23 -22.55
N ILE A 16 -3.02 31.48 -21.49
CA ILE A 16 -4.20 31.66 -20.65
C ILE A 16 -3.90 32.73 -19.60
N PHE A 17 -4.77 33.73 -19.53
CA PHE A 17 -4.75 34.74 -18.47
C PHE A 17 -5.80 34.39 -17.42
N THR A 18 -5.39 34.30 -16.16
CA THR A 18 -6.27 33.95 -15.03
C THR A 18 -5.81 34.68 -13.77
N SER A 19 -6.74 34.96 -12.86
CA SER A 19 -6.43 35.53 -11.56
C SER A 19 -6.58 34.45 -10.47
N ILE A 20 -5.57 34.26 -9.65
CA ILE A 20 -5.60 33.34 -8.50
C ILE A 20 -5.38 34.17 -7.23
N GLY A 21 -6.36 34.19 -6.34
CA GLY A 21 -6.36 35.07 -5.18
C GLY A 21 -6.27 36.54 -5.60
N HIS A 22 -5.19 37.21 -5.20
CA HIS A 22 -4.92 38.61 -5.51
C HIS A 22 -3.92 38.82 -6.65
N ARG A 23 -3.45 37.74 -7.31
CA ARG A 23 -2.37 37.80 -8.31
C ARG A 23 -2.83 37.27 -9.67
N GLU A 24 -2.44 37.98 -10.72
CA GLU A 24 -2.69 37.56 -12.10
C GLU A 24 -1.56 36.66 -12.63
N PHE A 25 -1.93 35.71 -13.48
CA PHE A 25 -1.03 34.74 -14.08
C PHE A 25 -1.24 34.67 -15.59
N GLN A 26 -0.13 34.67 -16.32
CA GLN A 26 -0.08 34.32 -17.73
C GLN A 26 0.55 32.93 -17.86
N ILE A 27 -0.25 31.96 -18.30
CA ILE A 27 0.15 30.55 -18.33
C ILE A 27 0.24 30.08 -19.79
N PRO A 28 1.41 29.62 -20.26
CA PRO A 28 1.52 29.03 -21.60
C PRO A 28 0.59 27.83 -21.74
N ARG A 29 -0.21 27.77 -22.81
CA ARG A 29 -1.18 26.69 -23.02
C ARG A 29 -0.55 25.31 -23.13
N GLY A 30 0.62 25.22 -23.76
CA GLY A 30 1.38 23.96 -23.85
C GLY A 30 1.63 23.31 -22.49
N LEU A 31 1.80 24.12 -21.44
CA LEU A 31 1.98 23.65 -20.07
C LEU A 31 0.73 22.96 -19.51
N LEU A 32 -0.45 23.50 -19.83
CA LEU A 32 -1.75 23.01 -19.35
C LEU A 32 -2.29 21.87 -20.20
N LEU A 33 -1.87 21.76 -21.46
CA LEU A 33 -2.30 20.68 -22.35
C LEU A 33 -1.36 19.47 -22.32
N ALA A 34 -0.18 19.61 -21.71
CA ALA A 34 0.75 18.52 -21.52
C ALA A 34 0.12 17.38 -20.69
N SER A 35 0.09 16.18 -21.27
CA SER A 35 -0.03 14.94 -20.50
C SER A 35 1.16 14.88 -19.53
N PRO A 36 1.00 14.47 -18.26
CA PRO A 36 -0.15 13.81 -17.60
C PRO A 36 -1.19 14.72 -16.93
N ASN A 37 -1.10 16.04 -17.06
CA ASN A 37 -1.91 16.99 -16.27
C ASN A 37 -3.15 17.51 -17.02
N SER A 38 -3.53 16.87 -18.12
CA SER A 38 -4.71 17.18 -18.92
C SER A 38 -5.68 15.98 -18.92
N PRO A 39 -7.01 16.19 -18.85
CA PRO A 39 -7.68 17.49 -18.71
C PRO A 39 -7.55 18.05 -17.28
N ASN A 40 -7.51 19.38 -17.17
CA ASN A 40 -7.47 20.12 -15.91
C ASN A 40 -8.54 21.22 -15.85
N TYR A 41 -8.61 21.91 -14.71
CA TYR A 41 -9.53 23.03 -14.48
C TYR A 41 -9.50 24.07 -15.61
N PHE A 42 -8.30 24.44 -16.09
CA PHE A 42 -8.14 25.45 -17.12
C PHE A 42 -8.55 24.90 -18.50
N SER A 43 -8.14 23.69 -18.87
CA SER A 43 -8.53 23.12 -20.17
C SER A 43 -10.04 22.85 -20.25
N LEU A 44 -10.68 22.44 -19.15
CA LEU A 44 -12.12 22.18 -19.08
C LEU A 44 -12.95 23.47 -19.11
N GLY A 45 -12.57 24.48 -18.33
CA GLY A 45 -13.26 25.77 -18.30
C GLY A 45 -13.22 26.47 -19.66
N PHE A 46 -12.05 26.49 -20.31
CA PHE A 46 -11.91 27.07 -21.65
C PHE A 46 -12.71 26.32 -22.72
N ALA A 47 -12.75 24.98 -22.68
CA ALA A 47 -13.54 24.21 -23.63
C ALA A 47 -15.04 24.54 -23.56
N ALA A 48 -15.57 24.83 -22.36
CA ALA A 48 -16.97 25.23 -22.20
C ALA A 48 -17.28 26.58 -22.87
N PHE A 49 -16.39 27.58 -22.79
CA PHE A 49 -16.58 28.90 -23.41
C PHE A 49 -16.66 28.86 -24.95
N PHE A 50 -16.00 27.89 -25.60
CA PHE A 50 -15.98 27.78 -27.07
C PHE A 50 -16.88 26.67 -27.64
N SER A 51 -17.44 25.80 -26.79
CA SER A 51 -18.28 24.68 -27.21
C SER A 51 -19.60 25.09 -27.88
N HIS A 52 -20.06 26.32 -27.66
CA HIS A 52 -21.28 26.87 -28.26
C HIS A 52 -20.92 28.14 -29.07
N PRO A 53 -20.74 28.05 -30.40
CA PRO A 53 -20.43 29.22 -31.23
C PRO A 53 -21.49 30.33 -31.14
N ASP A 54 -22.72 29.97 -30.75
CA ASP A 54 -23.84 30.91 -30.57
C ASP A 54 -23.89 31.53 -29.17
N LYS A 55 -23.13 31.02 -28.19
CA LYS A 55 -23.14 31.43 -26.78
C LYS A 55 -21.74 31.68 -26.21
N VAL A 56 -20.84 32.22 -27.03
CA VAL A 56 -19.46 32.57 -26.62
C VAL A 56 -19.41 33.52 -25.41
N PHE A 57 -20.52 34.23 -25.12
CA PHE A 57 -20.71 35.03 -23.91
C PHE A 57 -22.06 34.71 -23.24
N PRO A 58 -22.10 33.85 -22.22
CA PRO A 58 -23.31 33.62 -21.44
C PRO A 58 -23.74 34.94 -20.76
N GLY A 59 -24.90 35.49 -21.16
CA GLY A 59 -25.49 36.66 -20.50
C GLY A 59 -25.13 38.05 -21.07
N LEU A 60 -24.59 38.13 -22.29
CA LEU A 60 -24.33 39.40 -22.99
C LEU A 60 -25.07 39.41 -24.34
N ASP A 61 -26.08 40.27 -24.46
CA ASP A 61 -26.78 40.52 -25.74
C ASP A 61 -25.83 41.24 -26.71
N ARG A 62 -25.72 40.70 -27.93
CA ARG A 62 -24.76 41.15 -28.96
C ARG A 62 -25.19 42.42 -29.70
N GLU A 63 -26.41 42.89 -29.45
CA GLU A 63 -27.03 43.96 -30.22
C GLU A 63 -26.61 45.34 -29.67
N GLY A 64 -25.75 46.05 -30.43
CA GLY A 64 -25.35 47.43 -30.13
C GLY A 64 -23.98 47.64 -29.50
N LEU A 65 -23.13 46.61 -29.40
CA LEU A 65 -21.77 46.75 -28.87
C LEU A 65 -20.84 47.47 -29.88
N ILE A 66 -20.53 48.74 -29.61
CA ILE A 66 -19.55 49.57 -30.35
C ILE A 66 -18.10 49.05 -30.19
N ARG A 67 -17.87 48.23 -29.17
CA ARG A 67 -16.56 47.67 -28.79
C ARG A 67 -16.75 46.25 -28.27
N PRO A 68 -15.76 45.35 -28.46
CA PRO A 68 -15.80 44.02 -27.85
C PRO A 68 -16.04 44.13 -26.33
N PRO A 69 -16.92 43.30 -25.75
CA PRO A 69 -17.18 43.32 -24.31
C PRO A 69 -15.91 42.92 -23.57
N ALA A 70 -15.61 43.61 -22.46
CA ALA A 70 -14.47 43.29 -21.62
C ALA A 70 -14.76 41.98 -20.88
N ILE A 71 -14.19 40.88 -21.36
CA ILE A 71 -14.29 39.58 -20.69
C ILE A 71 -13.25 39.59 -19.57
N LEU A 72 -13.71 39.62 -18.33
CA LEU A 72 -12.81 39.46 -17.20
C LEU A 72 -12.19 38.06 -17.27
N PRO A 73 -10.87 37.93 -17.05
CA PRO A 73 -10.24 36.63 -17.01
C PRO A 73 -10.85 35.78 -15.89
N PRO A 74 -10.94 34.45 -16.07
CA PRO A 74 -11.44 33.57 -15.03
C PRO A 74 -10.63 33.77 -13.74
N SER A 75 -11.34 33.91 -12.62
CA SER A 75 -10.76 34.20 -11.31
C SER A 75 -11.08 33.10 -10.29
N VAL A 76 -10.07 32.74 -9.51
CA VAL A 76 -10.14 31.79 -8.39
C VAL A 76 -9.72 32.51 -7.11
N PRO A 77 -10.64 33.22 -6.43
CA PRO A 77 -10.29 34.09 -5.31
C PRO A 77 -9.85 33.34 -4.05
N ASN A 78 -10.33 32.11 -3.83
CA ASN A 78 -10.15 31.37 -2.58
C ASN A 78 -8.91 30.45 -2.57
N ARG A 79 -7.89 30.76 -3.37
CA ARG A 79 -6.66 29.97 -3.50
C ARG A 79 -5.43 30.84 -3.32
N SER A 80 -4.35 30.24 -2.82
CA SER A 80 -3.11 30.97 -2.59
C SER A 80 -2.37 31.17 -3.92
N PRO A 81 -2.03 32.42 -4.28
CA PRO A 81 -1.22 32.65 -5.47
C PRO A 81 0.20 32.09 -5.34
N ASP A 82 0.75 32.03 -4.12
CA ASP A 82 2.12 31.53 -3.89
C ASP A 82 2.21 30.03 -4.15
N ILE A 83 1.26 29.26 -3.61
CA ILE A 83 1.17 27.81 -3.87
C ILE A 83 0.94 27.54 -5.36
N PHE A 84 0.08 28.32 -6.01
CA PHE A 84 -0.15 28.16 -7.44
C PHE A 84 1.10 28.47 -8.28
N ALA A 85 1.88 29.49 -7.90
CA ALA A 85 3.14 29.78 -8.57
C ALA A 85 4.14 28.61 -8.47
N GLU A 86 4.21 27.95 -7.31
CA GLU A 86 5.03 26.76 -7.13
C GLU A 86 4.51 25.55 -7.94
N LEU A 87 3.19 25.38 -8.05
CA LEU A 87 2.61 24.38 -8.96
C LEU A 87 2.98 24.64 -10.42
N LEU A 88 3.04 25.91 -10.85
CA LEU A 88 3.49 26.25 -12.20
C LEU A 88 4.98 25.92 -12.41
N LEU A 89 5.84 26.15 -11.41
CA LEU A 89 7.24 25.74 -11.47
C LEU A 89 7.37 24.23 -11.63
N LEU A 90 6.58 23.45 -10.88
CA LEU A 90 6.52 22.00 -11.02
C LEU A 90 6.05 21.56 -12.41
N LEU A 91 5.00 22.19 -12.95
CA LEU A 91 4.53 21.91 -14.31
C LEU A 91 5.57 22.23 -15.39
N GLN A 92 6.41 23.24 -15.15
CA GLN A 92 7.54 23.60 -16.02
C GLN A 92 8.70 22.60 -15.92
N GLY A 93 8.67 21.69 -14.94
CA GLY A 93 9.71 20.70 -14.68
C GLY A 93 10.80 21.16 -13.71
N TYR A 94 10.64 22.32 -13.07
CA TYR A 94 11.58 22.76 -12.04
C TYR A 94 11.40 21.95 -10.75
N PRO A 95 12.49 21.54 -10.09
CA PRO A 95 12.40 20.88 -8.80
C PRO A 95 11.86 21.84 -7.74
N LEU A 96 11.03 21.32 -6.84
CA LEU A 96 10.47 22.09 -5.73
C LEU A 96 10.91 21.49 -4.40
N GLU A 97 11.49 22.33 -3.54
CA GLU A 97 11.83 21.93 -2.17
C GLU A 97 10.59 21.97 -1.27
N ILE A 98 10.26 20.83 -0.68
CA ILE A 98 9.09 20.69 0.19
C ILE A 98 9.49 21.04 1.62
N ARG A 99 9.21 22.29 2.00
CA ARG A 99 9.49 22.89 3.32
C ARG A 99 8.91 22.12 4.53
N GLY A 100 7.91 21.27 4.33
CA GLY A 100 7.30 20.47 5.39
C GLY A 100 5.94 19.89 5.00
N ASP A 101 5.32 19.16 5.92
CA ASP A 101 4.06 18.46 5.67
C ASP A 101 2.90 19.41 5.39
N THR A 102 2.78 20.51 6.12
CA THR A 102 1.75 21.53 5.87
C THR A 102 1.88 22.12 4.46
N HIS A 103 3.11 22.38 4.03
CA HIS A 103 3.36 22.91 2.70
C HIS A 103 2.98 21.88 1.62
N ARG A 104 3.38 20.62 1.77
CA ARG A 104 2.99 19.52 0.88
C ARG A 104 1.47 19.37 0.80
N GLN A 105 0.77 19.49 1.92
CA GLN A 105 -0.69 19.40 1.96
C GLN A 105 -1.36 20.56 1.22
N GLN A 106 -0.83 21.78 1.31
CA GLN A 106 -1.32 22.92 0.54
C GLN A 106 -1.13 22.71 -0.97
N LEU A 107 0.05 22.24 -1.39
CA LEU A 107 0.33 21.89 -2.79
C LEU A 107 -0.62 20.79 -3.30
N LEU A 108 -0.79 19.70 -2.54
CA LEU A 108 -1.70 18.60 -2.90
C LEU A 108 -3.15 19.06 -3.00
N ARG A 109 -3.60 19.91 -2.07
CA ARG A 109 -4.96 20.45 -2.05
C ARG A 109 -5.24 21.27 -3.31
N ASP A 110 -4.30 22.11 -3.71
CA ASP A 110 -4.48 22.99 -4.86
C ASP A 110 -4.23 22.22 -6.19
N ALA A 111 -3.29 21.28 -6.24
CA ALA A 111 -3.12 20.37 -7.38
C ALA A 111 -4.40 19.54 -7.65
N ARG A 112 -5.07 19.08 -6.60
CA ARG A 112 -6.38 18.41 -6.70
C ARG A 112 -7.47 19.35 -7.21
N TYR A 113 -7.52 20.57 -6.70
CA TYR A 113 -8.50 21.58 -7.12
C TYR A 113 -8.36 21.92 -8.61
N PHE A 114 -7.13 22.12 -9.08
CA PHE A 114 -6.86 22.40 -10.48
C PHE A 114 -6.86 21.15 -11.37
N HIS A 115 -7.06 19.95 -10.80
CA HIS A 115 -7.05 18.67 -11.51
C HIS A 115 -5.71 18.34 -12.21
N PHE A 116 -4.58 18.78 -11.65
CA PHE A 116 -3.25 18.39 -12.12
C PHE A 116 -2.89 16.99 -11.62
N LYS A 117 -3.42 15.96 -12.28
CA LYS A 117 -3.33 14.57 -11.82
C LYS A 117 -1.92 14.01 -11.76
N GLY A 118 -1.06 14.35 -12.72
CA GLY A 118 0.35 13.97 -12.66
C GLY A 118 1.07 14.63 -11.49
N LEU A 119 0.87 15.94 -11.28
CA LEU A 119 1.45 16.64 -10.14
C LEU A 119 0.94 16.11 -8.80
N GLU A 120 -0.36 15.79 -8.71
CA GLU A 120 -0.93 15.14 -7.53
C GLU A 120 -0.15 13.85 -7.20
N GLN A 121 0.10 12.99 -8.20
CA GLN A 121 0.87 11.76 -8.02
C GLN A 121 2.34 11.98 -7.68
N GLN A 122 2.96 13.03 -8.22
CA GLN A 122 4.34 13.40 -7.91
C GLN A 122 4.51 13.92 -6.48
N LEU A 123 3.51 14.68 -5.98
CA LEU A 123 3.53 15.31 -4.66
C LEU A 123 3.17 14.36 -3.51
N ILE A 124 2.50 13.23 -3.80
CA ILE A 124 2.21 12.20 -2.79
C ILE A 124 3.51 11.77 -2.09
N PRO A 125 3.55 11.70 -0.74
CA PRO A 125 4.72 11.19 -0.02
C PRO A 125 5.01 9.74 -0.42
N HIS A 126 6.23 9.51 -0.90
CA HIS A 126 6.72 8.18 -1.28
C HIS A 126 8.24 8.16 -1.16
N HIS A 127 8.80 6.96 -1.06
CA HIS A 127 10.25 6.74 -1.15
C HIS A 127 10.51 5.62 -2.14
N ILE A 128 11.36 5.87 -3.14
CA ILE A 128 11.81 4.87 -4.10
C ILE A 128 13.27 4.55 -3.78
N GLY A 129 13.59 3.28 -3.67
CA GLY A 129 14.96 2.82 -3.41
C GLY A 129 15.21 1.46 -4.06
N TYR A 130 16.49 1.10 -4.17
CA TYR A 130 16.90 -0.23 -4.61
C TYR A 130 17.33 -1.05 -3.40
N ASN A 131 16.73 -2.23 -3.23
CA ASN A 131 17.15 -3.19 -2.23
C ASN A 131 18.19 -4.15 -2.83
N PRO A 132 19.48 -4.03 -2.46
CA PRO A 132 20.55 -4.85 -3.04
C PRO A 132 20.49 -6.32 -2.59
N LEU A 133 19.90 -6.61 -1.43
CA LEU A 133 19.79 -7.97 -0.91
C LEU A 133 18.75 -8.78 -1.69
N ARG A 134 17.62 -8.14 -2.02
CA ARG A 134 16.55 -8.74 -2.85
C ARG A 134 16.78 -8.55 -4.35
N ARG A 135 17.68 -7.64 -4.73
CA ARG A 135 17.92 -7.18 -6.11
C ARG A 135 16.64 -6.65 -6.78
N ARG A 136 15.87 -5.84 -6.05
CA ARG A 136 14.59 -5.28 -6.50
C ARG A 136 14.54 -3.78 -6.23
N ASP A 137 13.91 -3.05 -7.14
CA ASP A 137 13.43 -1.69 -6.85
C ASP A 137 12.18 -1.77 -5.98
N GLU A 138 12.13 -0.95 -4.94
CA GLU A 138 11.04 -0.87 -3.98
C GLU A 138 10.42 0.53 -3.98
N ILE A 139 9.13 0.61 -3.66
CA ILE A 139 8.44 1.86 -3.40
C ILE A 139 7.70 1.78 -2.07
N VAL A 140 8.03 2.68 -1.15
CA VAL A 140 7.32 2.87 0.11
C VAL A 140 6.19 3.87 -0.11
N LEU A 141 4.97 3.47 0.23
CA LEU A 141 3.78 4.30 0.07
C LEU A 141 2.77 4.02 1.18
N ARG A 142 2.11 5.08 1.68
CA ARG A 142 1.02 4.92 2.65
C ARG A 142 -0.23 4.31 2.02
N LEU A 143 -0.95 3.50 2.78
CA LEU A 143 -2.17 2.83 2.33
C LEU A 143 -3.22 3.80 1.76
N GLU A 144 -3.37 5.00 2.33
CA GLU A 144 -4.34 5.98 1.84
C GLU A 144 -4.02 6.53 0.43
N ASN A 145 -2.77 6.41 0.00
CA ASN A 145 -2.27 6.93 -1.27
C ASN A 145 -2.18 5.87 -2.37
N VAL A 146 -2.44 4.58 -2.06
CA VAL A 146 -2.42 3.50 -3.05
C VAL A 146 -3.64 3.61 -3.99
N GLN A 147 -3.38 3.68 -5.29
CA GLN A 147 -4.41 3.66 -6.33
C GLN A 147 -4.55 2.29 -7.00
N LYS A 148 -5.78 1.83 -7.23
CA LYS A 148 -6.08 0.54 -7.87
C LYS A 148 -5.39 0.33 -9.23
N SER A 149 -5.22 1.39 -10.01
CA SER A 149 -4.59 1.35 -11.35
C SER A 149 -3.09 1.12 -11.29
N GLY A 150 -2.44 1.48 -10.18
CA GLY A 150 -1.00 1.32 -9.99
C GLY A 150 -0.59 -0.07 -9.49
N ILE A 151 -1.54 -0.90 -9.06
CA ILE A 151 -1.26 -2.23 -8.50
C ILE A 151 -0.95 -3.23 -9.63
N GLY A 152 0.21 -3.87 -9.51
CA GLY A 152 0.65 -4.98 -10.34
C GLY A 152 1.02 -6.20 -9.48
N VAL A 153 1.13 -7.36 -10.12
CA VAL A 153 1.46 -8.61 -9.44
C VAL A 153 2.53 -9.34 -10.25
N VAL A 154 3.64 -9.71 -9.62
CA VAL A 154 4.77 -10.38 -10.26
C VAL A 154 4.97 -11.76 -9.64
N ARG A 155 5.00 -12.80 -10.49
CA ARG A 155 5.35 -14.16 -10.07
C ARG A 155 6.87 -14.29 -10.10
N GLU A 156 7.45 -14.78 -9.01
CA GLU A 156 8.88 -15.07 -8.97
C GLU A 156 9.20 -16.27 -9.87
N SER A 157 9.82 -16.06 -11.04
CA SER A 157 10.50 -17.17 -11.70
C SER A 157 11.82 -17.38 -10.96
N ARG A 158 12.00 -18.57 -10.38
CA ARG A 158 13.34 -19.00 -9.97
C ARG A 158 14.16 -19.04 -11.26
N SER A 159 15.03 -18.06 -11.47
CA SER A 159 16.08 -18.20 -12.46
C SER A 159 17.03 -19.26 -11.94
N SER A 160 16.76 -20.53 -12.27
CA SER A 160 17.81 -21.52 -12.30
C SER A 160 18.89 -20.98 -13.22
N SER A 161 19.99 -20.54 -12.63
CA SER A 161 21.24 -20.26 -13.30
C SER A 161 21.80 -21.59 -13.79
N SER A 162 21.14 -22.18 -14.78
CA SER A 162 21.70 -23.23 -15.61
C SER A 162 22.56 -22.51 -16.62
N SER A 163 23.84 -22.43 -16.31
CA SER A 163 24.92 -22.11 -17.23
C SER A 163 24.74 -22.92 -18.53
N ASN A 164 24.23 -22.27 -19.58
CA ASN A 164 24.27 -22.82 -20.93
C ASN A 164 25.71 -22.77 -21.44
N SER A 165 26.44 -23.87 -21.28
CA SER A 165 27.64 -24.12 -22.06
C SER A 165 27.25 -24.59 -23.47
N SER A 166 27.44 -23.69 -24.43
CA SER A 166 27.95 -23.94 -25.79
C SER A 166 27.44 -25.16 -26.59
N SER A 167 26.65 -24.84 -27.63
CA SER A 167 26.83 -25.23 -29.04
C SER A 167 27.35 -26.64 -29.38
N ILE A 168 26.57 -27.37 -30.19
CA ILE A 168 26.94 -27.75 -31.57
C ILE A 168 25.66 -28.07 -32.35
N THR A 169 25.67 -27.62 -33.60
CA THR A 169 24.69 -27.66 -34.68
C THR A 169 24.51 -29.06 -35.28
N ASP A 170 23.29 -29.39 -35.73
CA ASP A 170 23.10 -30.04 -37.03
C ASP A 170 21.65 -29.83 -37.56
N PRO A 171 21.41 -29.59 -38.87
CA PRO A 171 20.09 -29.36 -39.44
C PRO A 171 19.61 -30.48 -40.37
N SER A 172 18.35 -30.89 -40.29
CA SER A 172 17.67 -31.50 -41.45
C SER A 172 16.13 -31.55 -41.32
N ASP A 173 15.51 -31.00 -42.37
CA ASP A 173 14.27 -31.41 -43.05
C ASP A 173 12.86 -31.11 -42.52
N GLY A 174 12.05 -30.47 -43.40
CA GLY A 174 10.81 -31.09 -43.89
C GLY A 174 9.46 -30.57 -43.36
N SER A 175 8.92 -29.53 -44.01
CA SER A 175 7.51 -29.20 -44.29
C SER A 175 6.33 -29.85 -43.51
N GLY A 176 5.44 -29.00 -42.97
CA GLY A 176 4.03 -29.34 -42.70
C GLY A 176 3.39 -28.51 -41.59
N GLY A 177 2.44 -27.63 -41.93
CA GLY A 177 1.77 -26.76 -40.97
C GLY A 177 0.71 -27.45 -40.09
N SER A 178 0.49 -26.95 -38.88
CA SER A 178 -0.80 -27.02 -38.16
C SER A 178 -0.74 -26.29 -36.80
N VAL A 179 -1.73 -25.41 -36.57
CA VAL A 179 -2.43 -25.15 -35.30
C VAL A 179 -1.61 -25.04 -33.99
N THR A 180 -1.43 -23.81 -33.50
CA THR A 180 -1.05 -23.50 -32.12
C THR A 180 -2.20 -23.78 -31.14
N THR A 181 -2.27 -25.03 -30.66
CA THR A 181 -2.92 -25.38 -29.39
C THR A 181 -1.83 -25.44 -28.32
N THR A 182 -1.82 -24.49 -27.38
CA THR A 182 -0.96 -24.52 -26.19
C THR A 182 -1.44 -25.63 -25.25
N THR A 183 -0.88 -26.83 -25.41
CA THR A 183 -1.04 -27.95 -24.48
C THR A 183 -0.15 -27.73 -23.26
N THR A 184 -0.80 -27.64 -22.11
CA THR A 184 -0.20 -27.76 -20.78
C THR A 184 0.45 -29.12 -20.64
N SER A 185 1.77 -29.18 -20.69
CA SER A 185 2.55 -30.34 -20.28
C SER A 185 2.71 -30.35 -18.77
N SER A 186 1.87 -31.15 -18.12
CA SER A 186 2.06 -31.64 -16.77
C SER A 186 3.30 -32.54 -16.70
N SER A 187 4.36 -32.06 -16.05
CA SER A 187 5.43 -32.92 -15.52
C SER A 187 5.34 -32.90 -14.00
N SER A 188 5.11 -34.09 -13.46
CA SER A 188 5.04 -34.42 -12.05
C SER A 188 6.44 -34.50 -11.43
N ASP A 189 6.49 -34.09 -10.16
CA ASP A 189 7.39 -34.58 -9.12
C ASP A 189 8.76 -33.90 -8.95
N SER A 190 8.77 -32.90 -8.07
CA SER A 190 9.77 -32.69 -7.00
C SER A 190 9.34 -31.53 -6.11
N GLY A 191 8.68 -31.81 -4.98
CA GLY A 191 8.53 -30.92 -3.81
C GLY A 191 8.35 -29.40 -4.07
N GLY A 192 7.57 -29.03 -5.08
CA GLY A 192 7.56 -27.68 -5.64
C GLY A 192 6.88 -26.68 -4.71
N GLN A 193 7.66 -25.94 -3.93
CA GLN A 193 7.20 -24.67 -3.37
C GLN A 193 6.73 -23.80 -4.53
N THR A 194 5.42 -23.53 -4.57
CA THR A 194 4.84 -22.58 -5.51
C THR A 194 5.58 -21.24 -5.38
N PRO A 195 5.97 -20.61 -6.49
CA PRO A 195 6.73 -19.37 -6.44
C PRO A 195 5.92 -18.29 -5.73
N ALA A 196 6.57 -17.57 -4.81
CA ALA A 196 5.98 -16.45 -4.13
C ALA A 196 5.53 -15.39 -5.15
N ILE A 197 4.34 -14.86 -4.95
CA ILE A 197 3.78 -13.81 -5.79
C ILE A 197 3.86 -12.51 -5.01
N TRP A 198 4.61 -11.53 -5.50
CA TRP A 198 4.78 -10.25 -4.82
C TRP A 198 3.92 -9.18 -5.49
N VAL A 199 3.35 -8.30 -4.66
CA VAL A 199 2.59 -7.15 -5.15
C VAL A 199 3.54 -6.00 -5.44
N ASN A 200 3.42 -5.44 -6.63
CA ASN A 200 4.19 -4.29 -7.08
C ASN A 200 3.27 -3.08 -7.26
N TYR A 201 3.87 -1.90 -7.25
CA TYR A 201 3.19 -0.64 -7.45
C TYR A 201 3.95 0.26 -8.42
N MET A 202 3.18 0.96 -9.25
CA MET A 202 3.65 2.01 -10.17
C MET A 202 2.72 3.20 -9.97
N ARG A 203 3.25 4.38 -9.61
CA ARG A 203 2.40 5.57 -9.46
C ARG A 203 1.79 5.89 -10.82
N PRO A 204 0.44 5.93 -10.93
CA PRO A 204 -0.21 6.24 -12.19
C PRO A 204 0.30 7.57 -12.75
N LEU A 205 0.44 7.65 -14.08
CA LEU A 205 0.81 8.87 -14.81
C LEU A 205 2.25 9.39 -14.61
N VAL A 206 2.99 8.90 -13.61
CA VAL A 206 4.33 9.41 -13.26
C VAL A 206 5.41 8.35 -13.46
N ASP A 207 5.15 7.12 -13.02
CA ASP A 207 6.12 6.04 -13.15
C ASP A 207 5.88 5.25 -14.45
N SER A 208 6.97 4.77 -15.06
CA SER A 208 6.97 3.87 -16.23
C SER A 208 7.21 2.41 -15.87
N THR A 209 7.79 2.13 -14.69
CA THR A 209 8.14 0.78 -14.24
C THR A 209 7.52 0.46 -12.88
N PRO A 210 6.96 -0.75 -12.69
CA PRO A 210 6.46 -1.19 -11.40
C PRO A 210 7.60 -1.62 -10.47
N ARG A 211 7.47 -1.28 -9.18
CA ARG A 211 8.43 -1.58 -8.10
C ARG A 211 7.77 -2.40 -7.01
N GLU A 212 8.52 -3.19 -6.25
CA GLU A 212 7.95 -3.97 -5.13
C GLU A 212 7.31 -3.02 -4.11
N LEU A 213 6.05 -3.28 -3.73
CA LEU A 213 5.30 -2.38 -2.86
C LEU A 213 5.66 -2.65 -1.39
N VAL A 214 6.13 -1.61 -0.71
CA VAL A 214 6.24 -1.55 0.75
C VAL A 214 5.13 -0.61 1.25
N LEU A 215 4.09 -1.19 1.83
CA LEU A 215 2.92 -0.50 2.31
C LEU A 215 3.13 0.02 3.72
N GLU A 216 3.02 1.33 3.92
CA GLU A 216 3.01 1.93 5.25
C GLU A 216 1.57 2.05 5.77
N ILE A 217 1.33 1.51 6.96
CA ILE A 217 0.06 1.61 7.70
C ILE A 217 0.40 2.20 9.08
N GLY A 218 -0.22 3.31 9.44
CA GLY A 218 -0.04 3.95 10.74
C GLY A 218 -1.35 4.26 11.46
N GLY A 219 -1.27 5.01 12.56
CA GLY A 219 -2.44 5.56 13.26
C GLY A 219 -3.05 4.66 14.32
N ASP A 220 -2.29 3.69 14.84
CA ASP A 220 -2.75 2.70 15.83
C ASP A 220 -3.93 1.82 15.34
N ASP A 221 -4.16 1.77 14.03
CA ASP A 221 -5.28 1.06 13.39
C ASP A 221 -4.98 -0.41 13.09
N THR A 222 -3.84 -0.93 13.56
CA THR A 222 -3.41 -2.33 13.37
C THR A 222 -3.10 -2.98 14.71
N ARG A 223 -3.72 -4.12 14.98
CA ARG A 223 -3.43 -4.97 16.14
C ARG A 223 -2.84 -6.29 15.67
N LEU A 224 -1.67 -6.63 16.19
CA LEU A 224 -0.99 -7.88 15.89
C LEU A 224 -1.25 -8.87 17.03
N HIS A 225 -1.75 -10.05 16.69
CA HIS A 225 -1.89 -11.19 17.57
C HIS A 225 -0.68 -12.09 17.33
N VAL A 226 0.27 -12.08 18.26
CA VAL A 226 1.51 -12.84 18.21
C VAL A 226 1.36 -14.08 19.10
N PRO A 227 1.60 -15.29 18.57
CA PRO A 227 1.56 -16.50 19.39
C PRO A 227 2.62 -16.44 20.50
N ALA A 228 2.34 -17.08 21.64
CA ALA A 228 3.26 -17.09 22.77
C ALA A 228 4.59 -17.78 22.38
N PRO A 229 5.76 -17.23 22.77
CA PRO A 229 7.05 -17.82 22.46
C PRO A 229 7.21 -19.16 23.21
N GLY A 230 7.24 -20.27 22.48
CA GLY A 230 7.44 -21.62 23.04
C GLY A 230 6.43 -22.67 22.60
N SER A 231 5.43 -22.33 21.78
CA SER A 231 4.46 -23.27 21.20
C SER A 231 5.01 -24.12 20.04
N SER A 232 6.33 -24.33 19.98
CA SER A 232 7.14 -24.91 18.88
C SER A 232 6.82 -26.35 18.52
N GLY A 233 5.61 -26.55 17.99
CA GLY A 233 5.10 -27.76 17.37
C GLY A 233 4.77 -27.57 15.89
N VAL A 234 4.70 -28.67 15.16
CA VAL A 234 4.27 -28.68 13.76
C VAL A 234 2.83 -28.19 13.65
N GLY A 235 2.62 -27.04 13.00
CA GLY A 235 1.30 -26.39 12.87
C GLY A 235 1.11 -25.11 13.71
N GLU A 236 2.21 -24.53 14.22
CA GLU A 236 2.23 -23.26 14.96
C GLU A 236 1.37 -22.14 14.34
N PRO A 237 0.57 -21.41 15.14
CA PRO A 237 -0.23 -20.29 14.67
C PRO A 237 0.68 -19.14 14.27
N SER A 238 0.81 -18.87 12.96
CA SER A 238 1.53 -17.69 12.48
C SER A 238 0.90 -16.39 13.02
N PRO A 239 1.69 -15.33 13.29
CA PRO A 239 1.16 -14.03 13.70
C PRO A 239 0.04 -13.54 12.77
N ARG A 240 -0.94 -12.84 13.34
CA ARG A 240 -2.15 -12.41 12.63
C ARG A 240 -2.44 -10.93 12.90
N ALA A 241 -2.72 -10.15 11.85
CA ALA A 241 -3.06 -8.73 11.95
C ALA A 241 -4.58 -8.52 11.85
N GLN A 242 -5.11 -7.71 12.76
CA GLN A 242 -6.45 -7.16 12.73
C GLN A 242 -6.39 -5.67 12.37
N PHE A 243 -7.26 -5.23 11.47
CA PHE A 243 -7.37 -3.82 11.07
C PHE A 243 -8.65 -3.19 11.60
N PHE A 244 -8.58 -1.91 11.96
CA PHE A 244 -9.71 -1.13 12.44
C PHE A 244 -10.05 0.04 11.52
N ARG A 245 -11.20 0.69 11.79
CA ARG A 245 -11.65 1.91 11.09
C ARG A 245 -11.63 1.77 9.56
N ASP A 246 -11.31 2.86 8.87
CA ASP A 246 -11.20 2.91 7.41
C ASP A 246 -10.04 2.06 6.87
N THR A 247 -9.03 1.79 7.71
CA THR A 247 -7.88 0.93 7.35
C THR A 247 -8.36 -0.47 6.97
N ARG A 248 -9.31 -1.06 7.73
CA ARG A 248 -9.92 -2.36 7.40
C ARG A 248 -10.53 -2.38 5.99
N ALA A 249 -11.35 -1.37 5.67
CA ALA A 249 -12.01 -1.28 4.36
C ALA A 249 -11.01 -1.05 3.22
N ARG A 250 -9.93 -0.31 3.46
CA ARG A 250 -8.87 -0.07 2.46
C ARG A 250 -8.03 -1.31 2.20
N VAL A 251 -7.65 -2.06 3.23
CA VAL A 251 -6.92 -3.34 3.08
C VAL A 251 -7.78 -4.37 2.34
N ALA A 252 -9.07 -4.49 2.69
CA ALA A 252 -9.98 -5.39 2.00
C ALA A 252 -10.07 -5.06 0.49
N LYS A 253 -10.26 -3.79 0.14
CA LYS A 253 -10.27 -3.33 -1.26
C LYS A 253 -8.94 -3.58 -1.97
N LEU A 254 -7.81 -3.40 -1.27
CA LEU A 254 -6.49 -3.71 -1.82
C LEU A 254 -6.39 -5.19 -2.19
N PHE A 255 -6.84 -6.09 -1.31
CA PHE A 255 -6.83 -7.53 -1.58
C PHE A 255 -7.79 -7.93 -2.68
N GLU A 256 -8.97 -7.33 -2.79
CA GLU A 256 -9.89 -7.52 -3.92
C GLU A 256 -9.25 -7.13 -5.26
N VAL A 257 -8.52 -6.00 -5.30
CA VAL A 257 -7.80 -5.60 -6.52
C VAL A 257 -6.69 -6.59 -6.85
N VAL A 258 -5.92 -7.05 -5.87
CA VAL A 258 -4.90 -8.09 -6.05
C VAL A 258 -5.51 -9.39 -6.58
N ALA A 259 -6.65 -9.83 -6.04
CA ALA A 259 -7.41 -10.99 -6.50
C ALA A 259 -7.81 -10.86 -7.98
N THR A 260 -8.33 -9.69 -8.32
CA THR A 260 -8.75 -9.35 -9.69
C THR A 260 -7.56 -9.40 -10.64
N LYS A 261 -6.40 -8.87 -10.25
CA LYS A 261 -5.15 -8.91 -11.04
C LYS A 261 -4.59 -10.32 -11.20
N LEU A 262 -4.92 -11.23 -10.28
CA LEU A 262 -4.59 -12.65 -10.36
C LEU A 262 -5.60 -13.46 -11.20
N ASN A 263 -6.63 -12.83 -11.77
CA ASN A 263 -7.72 -13.47 -12.52
C ASN A 263 -8.44 -14.57 -11.71
N LEU A 264 -8.58 -14.38 -10.40
CA LEU A 264 -9.33 -15.31 -9.56
C LEU A 264 -10.84 -15.14 -9.83
N PRO A 265 -11.63 -16.22 -9.89
CA PRO A 265 -13.06 -16.14 -10.18
C PRO A 265 -13.78 -15.14 -9.25
N PRO A 266 -14.72 -14.32 -9.76
CA PRO A 266 -15.45 -13.32 -8.96
C PRO A 266 -16.46 -13.92 -7.96
N THR A 267 -16.38 -15.22 -7.68
CA THR A 267 -17.22 -15.92 -6.71
C THR A 267 -16.59 -15.82 -5.32
N THR A 268 -17.18 -14.91 -4.53
CA THR A 268 -17.32 -14.90 -3.06
C THR A 268 -16.05 -14.96 -2.20
N GLN A 269 -15.91 -13.89 -1.39
CA GLN A 269 -15.04 -13.73 -0.22
C GLN A 269 -13.66 -13.10 -0.49
N PRO A 270 -13.33 -11.95 0.14
CA PRO A 270 -12.00 -11.33 0.03
C PRO A 270 -10.93 -12.28 0.57
N LEU A 271 -9.78 -12.38 -0.12
CA LEU A 271 -8.65 -13.23 0.30
C LEU A 271 -8.28 -12.92 1.76
N GLY A 272 -8.59 -13.86 2.66
CA GLY A 272 -8.33 -13.73 4.11
C GLY A 272 -9.57 -13.66 5.01
N LEU A 273 -10.79 -13.57 4.47
CA LEU A 273 -12.01 -13.77 5.25
C LEU A 273 -12.73 -15.04 4.80
N LEU A 274 -12.71 -16.11 5.60
CA LEU A 274 -13.63 -17.23 5.38
C LEU A 274 -15.02 -16.79 5.83
N MET A 275 -16.04 -17.15 5.07
CA MET A 275 -17.37 -17.41 5.59
C MET A 275 -17.72 -18.82 5.11
N GLY A 276 -18.05 -19.69 6.07
CA GLY A 276 -18.47 -21.06 5.80
C GLY A 276 -19.76 -21.12 4.98
N ALA A 277 -19.85 -22.13 4.12
CA ALA A 277 -21.10 -22.52 3.48
C ALA A 277 -22.07 -23.10 4.53
N GLY A 278 -23.35 -22.69 4.50
CA GLY A 278 -24.40 -23.36 5.26
C GLY A 278 -25.70 -22.58 5.29
N GLY A 279 -26.63 -22.87 4.37
CA GLY A 279 -28.00 -22.37 4.43
C GLY A 279 -28.86 -23.11 5.46
N ALA A 280 -29.85 -22.38 5.98
CA ALA A 280 -31.10 -22.82 6.62
C ALA A 280 -31.03 -23.82 7.80
N SER A 281 -31.13 -23.31 9.03
CA SER A 281 -32.20 -23.66 9.98
C SER A 281 -32.01 -22.93 11.31
N SER A 282 -33.12 -22.52 11.88
CA SER A 282 -33.27 -21.77 13.13
C SER A 282 -33.02 -22.64 14.36
N GLN A 283 -31.92 -22.43 15.10
CA GLN A 283 -31.84 -22.62 16.56
C GLN A 283 -30.69 -21.75 17.16
N PRO A 284 -30.85 -21.18 18.37
CA PRO A 284 -29.80 -20.38 19.00
C PRO A 284 -28.76 -21.29 19.65
N ALA A 285 -27.50 -21.16 19.21
CA ALA A 285 -26.38 -21.89 19.82
C ALA A 285 -25.96 -21.23 21.14
N THR A 286 -25.87 -22.06 22.18
CA THR A 286 -25.37 -21.81 23.53
C THR A 286 -23.84 -21.58 23.50
N PRO A 287 -23.23 -20.94 24.52
CA PRO A 287 -21.91 -20.34 24.44
C PRO A 287 -20.80 -21.35 24.79
N GLY A 288 -19.80 -21.47 23.91
CA GLY A 288 -18.59 -22.26 24.14
C GLY A 288 -18.01 -22.78 22.82
N ASN A 289 -16.85 -22.24 22.44
CA ASN A 289 -16.12 -22.42 21.16
C ASN A 289 -16.53 -21.46 20.03
N THR A 290 -16.13 -20.18 20.16
CA THR A 290 -16.12 -19.21 19.05
C THR A 290 -15.08 -19.58 17.99
N PRO A 291 -15.42 -19.56 16.68
CA PRO A 291 -14.46 -19.70 15.59
C PRO A 291 -13.73 -18.37 15.42
N LEU A 292 -12.74 -18.12 16.27
CA LEU A 292 -11.90 -16.92 16.22
C LEU A 292 -10.98 -16.99 15.00
N SER A 293 -11.15 -16.08 14.03
CA SER A 293 -10.15 -15.59 13.04
C SER A 293 -10.69 -15.43 11.60
N GLU A 294 -11.98 -15.19 11.38
CA GLU A 294 -12.46 -14.85 10.03
C GLU A 294 -12.07 -13.41 9.59
N ASP A 295 -11.41 -12.61 10.43
CA ASP A 295 -11.08 -11.19 10.17
C ASP A 295 -9.59 -10.84 10.26
N LEU A 296 -8.72 -11.86 10.44
CA LEU A 296 -7.29 -11.64 10.68
C LEU A 296 -6.42 -12.00 9.48
N VAL A 297 -5.57 -11.07 9.07
CA VAL A 297 -4.65 -11.23 7.96
C VAL A 297 -3.38 -11.92 8.43
N ARG A 298 -2.85 -12.87 7.65
CA ARG A 298 -1.59 -13.54 7.97
C ARG A 298 -0.43 -12.55 7.99
N VAL A 299 0.43 -12.65 9.00
CA VAL A 299 1.66 -11.87 9.11
C VAL A 299 2.86 -12.80 9.14
N ALA A 300 3.92 -12.42 8.43
CA ALA A 300 5.23 -13.02 8.54
C ALA A 300 6.20 -12.03 9.19
N LEU A 301 6.73 -12.40 10.35
CA LEU A 301 7.83 -11.71 11.01
C LEU A 301 9.12 -12.45 10.62
N GLU A 302 9.75 -12.00 9.53
CA GLU A 302 10.98 -12.60 9.00
C GLU A 302 12.22 -12.00 9.74
N PRO A 303 13.41 -12.66 9.73
CA PRO A 303 14.58 -12.20 10.49
C PRO A 303 15.08 -10.80 10.13
N GLU A 304 14.81 -10.33 8.92
CA GLU A 304 15.17 -9.01 8.43
C GLU A 304 14.24 -7.88 8.91
N ALA A 305 13.13 -8.21 9.58
CA ALA A 305 12.17 -7.22 10.02
C ALA A 305 12.75 -6.39 11.19
N ALA A 306 12.81 -5.06 11.02
CA ALA A 306 13.20 -4.16 12.11
C ALA A 306 12.00 -3.88 13.02
N ILE A 307 11.97 -4.49 14.21
CA ILE A 307 10.85 -4.37 15.15
C ILE A 307 11.30 -3.59 16.38
N THR A 308 10.51 -2.58 16.75
CA THR A 308 10.61 -1.85 18.01
C THR A 308 9.33 -2.10 18.82
N LEU A 309 9.47 -2.66 20.01
CA LEU A 309 8.37 -2.94 20.93
C LEU A 309 8.57 -2.16 22.23
N ASP A 310 7.60 -1.34 22.60
CA ASP A 310 7.65 -0.47 23.79
C ASP A 310 8.88 0.45 23.83
N GLY A 311 9.40 0.84 22.66
CA GLY A 311 10.58 1.70 22.50
C GLY A 311 11.92 0.96 22.43
N GLU A 312 11.94 -0.35 22.70
CA GLU A 312 13.14 -1.18 22.67
C GLU A 312 13.20 -2.04 21.41
N VAL A 313 14.40 -2.36 20.95
CA VAL A 313 14.59 -3.26 19.81
C VAL A 313 14.10 -4.66 20.20
N TYR A 314 13.18 -5.21 19.41
CA TYR A 314 12.61 -6.54 19.61
C TYR A 314 13.21 -7.53 18.60
N ASP A 315 13.94 -8.51 19.10
CA ASP A 315 14.52 -9.60 18.31
C ASP A 315 13.84 -10.92 18.66
N ALA A 316 12.83 -11.29 17.86
CA ALA A 316 12.09 -12.55 17.99
C ALA A 316 13.01 -13.78 17.95
N TYR A 317 14.08 -13.73 17.16
CA TYR A 317 14.97 -14.86 16.91
C TYR A 317 15.98 -15.04 18.05
N HIS A 318 16.45 -13.95 18.65
CA HIS A 318 17.30 -14.01 19.84
C HIS A 318 16.54 -14.55 21.08
N LEU A 319 15.26 -14.16 21.25
CA LEU A 319 14.41 -14.65 22.34
C LEU A 319 14.20 -16.18 22.28
N ALA A 320 13.94 -16.74 21.10
CA ALA A 320 13.77 -18.19 20.89
C ALA A 320 15.08 -18.99 21.06
N SER A 321 16.23 -18.37 20.75
CA SER A 321 17.55 -18.99 20.94
C SER A 321 17.97 -19.03 22.41
N SER A 322 17.55 -18.03 23.19
CA SER A 322 17.82 -17.97 24.63
C SER A 322 16.94 -18.90 25.48
N SER A 323 15.76 -19.29 24.98
CA SER A 323 14.86 -20.24 25.65
C SER A 323 15.18 -21.71 25.36
N SER A 324 15.97 -22.01 24.33
CA SER A 324 16.38 -23.36 23.94
C SER A 324 17.76 -23.79 24.48
N GLY A 325 18.48 -22.91 25.18
CA GLY A 325 19.82 -23.16 25.74
C GLY A 325 19.87 -23.55 27.23
N GLY A 326 18.78 -24.01 27.83
CA GLY A 326 18.70 -24.32 29.27
C GLY A 326 18.93 -25.80 29.59
N GLY A 327 20.16 -26.30 29.50
CA GLY A 327 20.45 -27.69 29.83
C GLY A 327 21.93 -28.05 29.98
N GLY A 328 22.59 -27.55 31.03
CA GLY A 328 23.82 -28.15 31.56
C GLY A 328 24.99 -27.18 31.77
N GLY A 329 25.29 -26.85 33.02
CA GLY A 329 26.52 -26.12 33.38
C GLY A 329 26.58 -25.74 34.85
N GLN A 330 27.46 -26.40 35.60
CA GLN A 330 27.70 -26.29 37.03
C GLN A 330 27.81 -24.85 37.57
N ALA A 331 27.30 -24.66 38.78
CA ALA A 331 27.56 -23.49 39.62
C ALA A 331 29.07 -23.31 39.87
N SER A 332 29.59 -22.11 39.61
CA SER A 332 30.77 -21.60 40.29
C SER A 332 30.64 -20.10 40.52
N ASN A 333 31.00 -19.69 41.72
CA ASN A 333 30.80 -18.38 42.32
C ASN A 333 31.92 -17.44 41.86
N GLY A 334 31.59 -16.25 41.35
CA GLY A 334 32.59 -15.26 40.93
C GLY A 334 31.97 -13.92 40.55
N SER A 335 32.27 -12.91 41.35
CA SER A 335 31.78 -11.53 41.33
C SER A 335 32.21 -10.68 40.13
N GLY A 336 31.29 -9.83 39.63
CA GLY A 336 31.62 -8.50 39.12
C GLY A 336 31.13 -8.16 37.70
N GLY A 337 30.17 -7.21 37.62
CA GLY A 337 30.07 -6.26 36.51
C GLY A 337 29.01 -6.50 35.42
N ALA A 338 28.01 -5.60 35.39
CA ALA A 338 27.22 -5.15 34.24
C ALA A 338 26.24 -6.12 33.53
N GLU A 339 25.23 -5.49 32.88
CA GLU A 339 24.27 -6.03 31.90
C GLU A 339 22.94 -6.59 32.45
N ALA A 340 21.96 -5.68 32.55
CA ALA A 340 20.59 -5.98 32.92
C ALA A 340 19.80 -6.50 31.70
N HIS A 341 19.70 -7.82 31.57
CA HIS A 341 18.69 -8.48 30.74
C HIS A 341 17.29 -8.39 31.38
N PRO A 342 16.20 -8.32 30.59
CA PRO A 342 14.87 -8.02 31.11
C PRO A 342 14.32 -9.20 31.92
N ARG A 343 14.14 -8.97 33.22
CA ARG A 343 13.43 -9.90 34.11
C ARG A 343 11.94 -9.91 33.74
N LYS A 344 11.46 -11.11 33.39
CA LYS A 344 10.05 -11.56 33.40
C LYS A 344 9.24 -10.76 34.42
N ARG A 345 8.38 -9.84 33.96
CA ARG A 345 7.55 -8.98 34.82
C ARG A 345 6.56 -9.86 35.59
N ARG A 346 6.92 -10.22 36.81
CA ARG A 346 5.98 -10.77 37.79
C ARG A 346 5.01 -9.64 38.18
N ARG A 347 3.74 -9.78 37.79
CA ARG A 347 2.62 -8.97 38.25
C ARG A 347 2.62 -9.00 39.79
N ARG A 348 2.89 -7.87 40.44
CA ARG A 348 2.58 -7.70 41.86
C ARG A 348 1.07 -7.44 41.93
N THR A 349 0.36 -8.43 42.43
CA THR A 349 -0.95 -8.32 43.07
C THR A 349 -0.89 -7.30 44.20
N ASP A 350 -1.89 -6.42 44.25
CA ASP A 350 -2.49 -5.87 45.47
C ASP A 350 -3.86 -5.33 45.01
N ASP A 351 -4.88 -6.15 45.22
CA ASP A 351 -6.23 -5.79 45.68
C ASP A 351 -7.12 -7.04 45.60
N ASP A 352 -7.54 -7.48 46.79
CA ASP A 352 -8.42 -8.61 47.06
C ASP A 352 -9.79 -8.49 46.35
N ASP A 353 -10.25 -9.54 45.65
CA ASP A 353 -11.58 -10.16 45.86
C ASP A 353 -11.83 -11.34 44.89
N ASP A 354 -12.15 -12.48 45.50
CA ASP A 354 -12.97 -13.64 45.10
C ASP A 354 -12.85 -14.38 43.74
N GLY A 355 -12.88 -15.72 43.84
CA GLY A 355 -13.43 -16.63 42.82
C GLY A 355 -12.48 -17.16 41.74
N GLY A 356 -11.89 -18.33 41.97
CA GLY A 356 -11.05 -19.03 40.99
C GLY A 356 -11.82 -19.62 39.81
N GLU A 357 -11.18 -19.59 38.64
CA GLU A 357 -11.31 -20.57 37.54
C GLU A 357 -10.03 -20.46 36.69
N ASP A 358 -9.57 -21.59 36.16
CA ASP A 358 -8.21 -21.88 35.71
C ASP A 358 -7.57 -20.82 34.78
N GLY A 359 -6.56 -20.12 35.29
CA GLY A 359 -5.70 -19.23 34.51
C GLY A 359 -4.76 -20.01 33.60
N ASN A 360 -5.27 -20.51 32.47
CA ASN A 360 -4.44 -21.00 31.38
C ASN A 360 -3.71 -19.81 30.75
N ASN A 361 -2.49 -19.56 31.19
CA ASN A 361 -1.65 -18.41 30.81
C ASN A 361 -1.02 -18.57 29.40
N ASP A 362 -1.80 -19.10 28.46
CA ASP A 362 -1.49 -19.27 27.03
C ASP A 362 -2.16 -18.17 26.17
N GLU A 363 -2.39 -16.99 26.76
CA GLU A 363 -2.99 -15.87 26.01
C GLU A 363 -1.96 -15.31 25.02
N ALA A 364 -2.28 -15.42 23.73
CA ALA A 364 -1.48 -14.82 22.65
C ALA A 364 -1.16 -13.35 22.95
N GLU A 365 0.10 -12.99 22.81
CA GLU A 365 0.55 -11.62 23.06
C GLU A 365 -0.03 -10.69 21.99
N THR A 366 -0.66 -9.60 22.43
CA THR A 366 -1.30 -8.64 21.53
C THR A 366 -0.52 -7.34 21.49
N TRP A 367 -0.13 -6.89 20.28
CA TRP A 367 0.55 -5.62 20.07
C TRP A 367 -0.34 -4.63 19.33
N THR A 368 -0.26 -3.35 19.69
CA THR A 368 -0.81 -2.26 18.88
C THR A 368 0.31 -1.66 18.04
N VAL A 369 0.21 -1.76 16.72
CA VAL A 369 1.21 -1.21 15.79
C VAL A 369 0.90 0.26 15.53
N ARG A 370 1.81 1.14 15.94
CA ARG A 370 1.71 2.59 15.74
C ARG A 370 1.98 2.98 14.30
N THR A 371 3.04 2.41 13.75
CA THR A 371 3.38 2.48 12.34
C THR A 371 4.07 1.18 11.92
N GLY A 372 3.67 0.65 10.77
CA GLY A 372 4.23 -0.56 10.20
C GLY A 372 4.41 -0.45 8.70
N GLN A 373 5.56 -0.92 8.21
CA GLN A 373 5.87 -1.08 6.79
C GLN A 373 5.80 -2.58 6.44
N TRP A 374 5.05 -2.89 5.39
CA TRP A 374 4.69 -4.27 5.03
C TRP A 374 4.91 -4.53 3.55
N ARG A 375 5.60 -5.61 3.19
CA ARG A 375 5.54 -6.16 1.83
C ARG A 375 4.31 -7.06 1.74
N LEU A 376 3.71 -7.13 0.55
CA LEU A 376 2.56 -8.00 0.31
C LEU A 376 2.98 -9.20 -0.55
N ARG A 377 2.79 -10.40 0.02
CA ARG A 377 3.03 -11.68 -0.64
C ARG A 377 1.73 -12.45 -0.79
N VAL A 378 1.47 -13.01 -1.96
CA VAL A 378 0.37 -13.97 -2.19
C VAL A 378 0.98 -15.36 -2.31
N GLN A 379 0.42 -16.31 -1.57
CA GLN A 379 0.88 -17.69 -1.51
C GLN A 379 -0.32 -18.64 -1.36
N PRO A 380 -0.17 -19.94 -1.64
CA PRO A 380 -1.20 -20.90 -1.25
C PRO A 380 -1.37 -20.95 0.27
N ALA A 381 -2.61 -20.94 0.72
CA ALA A 381 -2.99 -21.14 2.10
C ALA A 381 -2.56 -22.54 2.53
N ALA A 382 -1.88 -22.63 3.67
CA ALA A 382 -1.55 -23.92 4.27
C ALA A 382 -2.84 -24.57 4.77
N THR A 383 -3.31 -25.63 4.10
CA THR A 383 -4.43 -26.44 4.58
C THR A 383 -4.00 -27.26 5.80
N GLN A 384 -4.43 -26.82 6.98
CA GLN A 384 -4.33 -27.62 8.20
C GLN A 384 -5.45 -28.69 8.15
N GLY A 385 -5.20 -29.78 7.43
CA GLY A 385 -6.14 -30.90 7.28
C GLY A 385 -6.06 -31.54 5.89
N GLY A 386 -5.63 -32.80 5.84
CA GLY A 386 -5.42 -33.59 4.62
C GLY A 386 -6.72 -33.97 3.89
N GLY A 387 -7.41 -32.98 3.34
CA GLY A 387 -8.50 -33.18 2.39
C GLY A 387 -7.98 -33.05 0.96
N ASN A 388 -7.68 -34.19 0.33
CA ASN A 388 -7.24 -34.28 -1.05
C ASN A 388 -8.44 -34.02 -2.00
N ASN A 389 -8.90 -32.77 -2.12
CA ASN A 389 -9.98 -32.40 -3.04
C ASN A 389 -9.65 -31.10 -3.79
N GLY A 390 -9.46 -31.23 -5.10
CA GLY A 390 -9.54 -30.14 -6.08
C GLY A 390 -8.22 -29.41 -6.35
N ALA A 391 -7.72 -29.53 -7.57
CA ALA A 391 -6.52 -28.88 -8.12
C ALA A 391 -6.65 -27.35 -8.26
N GLY A 392 -6.80 -26.66 -7.13
CA GLY A 392 -6.87 -25.20 -7.03
C GLY A 392 -6.67 -24.75 -5.58
N GLY A 393 -5.42 -24.79 -5.10
CA GLY A 393 -5.10 -24.36 -3.73
C GLY A 393 -5.58 -22.93 -3.48
N ARG A 394 -6.30 -22.71 -2.38
CA ARG A 394 -6.79 -21.39 -1.97
C ARG A 394 -5.59 -20.47 -1.77
N LEU A 395 -5.60 -19.27 -2.34
CA LEU A 395 -4.53 -18.29 -2.14
C LEU A 395 -4.85 -17.41 -0.92
N GLU A 396 -3.83 -17.01 -0.18
CA GLU A 396 -3.91 -16.02 0.90
C GLU A 396 -2.90 -14.88 0.68
N CYS A 397 -3.26 -13.68 1.11
CA CYS A 397 -2.34 -12.54 1.22
C CYS A 397 -1.65 -12.56 2.58
N VAL A 398 -0.33 -12.41 2.58
CA VAL A 398 0.53 -12.34 3.76
C VAL A 398 1.20 -10.98 3.80
N LEU A 399 1.11 -10.33 4.97
CA LEU A 399 1.85 -9.11 5.26
C LEU A 399 3.20 -9.50 5.85
N VAL A 400 4.25 -9.26 5.08
CA VAL A 400 5.64 -9.51 5.50
C VAL A 400 6.17 -8.24 6.12
N ALA A 401 6.51 -8.29 7.40
CA ALA A 401 6.99 -7.12 8.13
C ALA A 401 8.35 -6.65 7.59
N VAL A 402 8.48 -5.34 7.37
CA VAL A 402 9.74 -4.68 7.02
C VAL A 402 10.25 -3.87 8.20
N LYS A 403 9.38 -3.03 8.77
CA LYS A 403 9.66 -2.21 9.94
C LYS A 403 8.40 -2.02 10.76
N LEU A 404 8.43 -2.29 12.05
CA LEU A 404 7.30 -2.13 12.96
C LEU A 404 7.70 -1.30 14.18
N ASP A 405 6.90 -0.28 14.50
CA ASP A 405 6.89 0.39 15.81
C ASP A 405 5.58 0.02 16.50
N ALA A 406 5.66 -0.72 17.60
CA ALA A 406 4.52 -1.29 18.29
C ALA A 406 4.61 -1.12 19.81
N VAL A 407 3.46 -1.22 20.47
CA VAL A 407 3.33 -1.18 21.93
C VAL A 407 2.54 -2.39 22.42
N SER A 408 2.99 -3.00 23.52
CA SER A 408 2.38 -4.21 24.12
C SER A 408 1.21 -3.90 25.05
N SER A 409 1.10 -2.66 25.53
CA SER A 409 0.09 -2.28 26.53
C SER A 409 -0.33 -0.82 26.43
N GLU A 410 -1.52 -0.50 26.94
CA GLU A 410 -2.01 0.89 27.00
C GLU A 410 -1.10 1.77 27.89
N ARG A 411 -0.46 1.18 28.92
CA ARG A 411 0.54 1.89 29.73
C ARG A 411 1.75 2.30 28.88
N ALA A 412 2.31 1.39 28.08
CA ALA A 412 3.44 1.69 27.22
C ALA A 412 3.06 2.75 26.16
N ARG A 413 1.86 2.63 25.58
CA ARG A 413 1.30 3.65 24.68
C ARG A 413 1.23 5.03 25.34
N ASN A 414 0.67 5.10 26.56
CA ASN A 414 0.54 6.36 27.29
C ASN A 414 1.90 6.95 27.69
N ALA A 415 2.90 6.11 27.97
CA ALA A 415 4.25 6.57 28.30
C ALA A 415 4.93 7.32 27.13
N THR A 416 4.55 7.03 25.88
CA THR A 416 5.10 7.72 24.70
C THR A 416 4.43 9.06 24.39
N ARG A 417 3.34 9.42 25.08
CA ARG A 417 2.62 10.68 24.81
C ARG A 417 3.32 11.85 25.49
N GLY A 418 3.75 12.82 24.68
CA GLY A 418 4.17 14.13 25.18
C GLY A 418 2.97 15.00 25.59
N PHE A 419 3.21 15.99 26.44
CA PHE A 419 2.21 17.02 26.73
C PHE A 419 2.19 18.04 25.58
N LEU A 420 1.04 18.68 25.37
CA LEU A 420 0.94 19.75 24.38
C LEU A 420 1.79 20.95 24.84
N GLY A 421 2.81 21.32 24.06
CA GLY A 421 3.65 22.49 24.33
C GLY A 421 4.88 22.27 25.20
N SER A 422 5.27 21.01 25.46
CA SER A 422 6.55 20.66 26.10
C SER A 422 7.68 20.51 25.09
#